data_AF-A0A7J3WM08-F1
#
_entry.id   AF-A0A7J3WM08-F1
#
_cell.length_a   1.000
_cell.length_b   1.000
_cell.length_c   1.000
_cell.angle_alpha   90.00
_cell.angle_beta   90.00
_cell.angle_gamma   90.00
#
_symmetry.space_group_name_H-M   'P 1'
#
loop_
_entity.id
_entity.type
_entity.pdbx_description
1 polymer ?
#
loop_
_entity_poly.entity_id
_entity_poly.type
_entity_poly.pdbx_seq_one_letter_code
_entity_poly.pdbx_strand_id
1 'polypeptide(L)'
;MPHAICVIIVYDDLYGISARHRQPLSYGIVIVRAKATCGHAQQGHGPISVCRHITVFATARFTTSKHLQKIYELEKASVRMEGYDGRRFLAMITSVHFVNDGFEMIVPTLLPVISVALSLSYPQIGMVGGALVVSMGLGQVFVGAFSDYFGHKKRLIIAGLVLVSAAFLIIAVSQGFYSMLAANLMAGFGLSIYHPVGVAMIANRYDEKQGKAMGVHGSGGNAGMFLFPLLAGVLADVIGWRLALATFPILGLAMAALYAIYVVEEPFSLSSFEPKKLLIPALATIILAMGLFNMAVRGFIVFFPVTLGTIGTGSSLTGGFMSLFFGVGIVGQYLGGWLSDNME
;
A
#
# COMPACT_ATOMS: atom_id res chain seq x y z
N MET A 1 -44.62 16.87 15.35
CA MET A 1 -43.78 16.65 14.14
C MET A 1 -44.29 15.39 13.46
N PRO A 2 -44.71 15.42 12.18
CA PRO A 2 -45.24 14.22 11.56
C PRO A 2 -44.06 13.27 11.24
N HIS A 3 -44.14 12.04 11.72
CA HIS A 3 -43.23 10.97 11.31
C HIS A 3 -43.60 10.55 9.89
N ALA A 4 -42.80 10.93 8.89
CA ALA A 4 -42.94 10.39 7.54
C ALA A 4 -42.40 8.96 7.53
N ILE A 5 -43.27 7.98 7.28
CA ILE A 5 -42.89 6.60 7.01
C ILE A 5 -42.55 6.53 5.52
N CYS A 6 -41.25 6.49 5.20
CA CYS A 6 -40.81 6.21 3.83
C CYS A 6 -40.81 4.70 3.64
N VAL A 7 -41.69 4.19 2.78
CA VAL A 7 -41.66 2.79 2.33
C VAL A 7 -40.81 2.76 1.06
N ILE A 8 -39.59 2.25 1.17
CA ILE A 8 -38.75 1.98 0.00
C ILE A 8 -39.14 0.59 -0.50
N ILE A 9 -39.85 0.52 -1.62
CA ILE A 9 -40.13 -0.72 -2.33
C ILE A 9 -39.02 -0.90 -3.36
N VAL A 10 -38.11 -1.84 -3.13
CA VAL A 10 -37.11 -2.24 -4.13
C VAL A 10 -37.80 -3.26 -5.05
N TYR A 11 -38.09 -2.86 -6.30
CA TYR A 11 -38.46 -3.78 -7.36
C TYR A 11 -37.18 -4.24 -8.06
N ASP A 12 -36.99 -5.55 -8.18
CA ASP A 12 -35.90 -6.15 -8.96
C ASP A 12 -36.45 -6.42 -10.38
N ASP A 13 -36.16 -5.52 -11.34
CA ASP A 13 -36.48 -5.72 -12.77
C ASP A 13 -35.42 -6.63 -13.41
N LEU A 14 -35.64 -7.94 -13.38
CA LEU A 14 -34.88 -8.87 -14.21
C LEU A 14 -35.42 -8.87 -15.65
N TYR A 15 -34.86 -8.00 -16.50
CA TYR A 15 -35.03 -8.10 -17.95
C TYR A 15 -34.19 -9.26 -18.51
N GLY A 16 -34.87 -10.24 -19.10
CA GLY A 16 -34.27 -11.35 -19.85
C GLY A 16 -35.32 -12.08 -20.69
N ILE A 17 -35.52 -11.64 -21.93
CA ILE A 17 -36.43 -12.23 -22.92
C ILE A 17 -35.81 -13.52 -23.48
N SER A 18 -36.43 -14.68 -23.27
CA SER A 18 -36.58 -15.74 -24.29
C SER A 18 -37.55 -16.82 -23.81
N ALA A 19 -38.48 -17.16 -24.68
CA ALA A 19 -39.73 -17.84 -24.39
C ALA A 19 -39.64 -19.37 -24.39
N ARG A 20 -40.04 -20.00 -23.27
CA ARG A 20 -40.95 -21.16 -23.16
C ARG A 20 -40.71 -21.90 -21.84
N HIS A 21 -41.46 -21.52 -20.81
CA HIS A 21 -42.13 -22.39 -19.83
C HIS A 21 -42.61 -21.53 -18.66
N ARG A 22 -43.92 -21.50 -18.43
CA ARG A 22 -44.54 -20.80 -17.30
C ARG A 22 -44.30 -21.61 -16.02
N GLN A 23 -43.64 -21.01 -15.04
CA GLN A 23 -43.89 -21.27 -13.62
C GLN A 23 -44.04 -19.93 -12.87
N PRO A 24 -44.92 -19.83 -11.87
CA PRO A 24 -45.08 -18.61 -11.09
C PRO A 24 -43.87 -18.45 -10.15
N LEU A 25 -42.97 -17.51 -10.43
CA LEU A 25 -41.92 -17.12 -9.49
C LEU A 25 -42.51 -16.14 -8.47
N SER A 26 -42.43 -16.54 -7.20
CA SER A 26 -42.93 -15.81 -6.04
C SER A 26 -42.34 -14.39 -5.95
N TYR A 27 -43.21 -13.38 -5.91
CA TYR A 27 -42.83 -12.00 -5.65
C TYR A 27 -42.44 -11.86 -4.16
N GLY A 28 -41.18 -11.57 -3.87
CA GLY A 28 -40.71 -11.24 -2.52
C GLY A 28 -40.76 -9.73 -2.28
N ILE A 29 -41.61 -9.26 -1.39
CA ILE A 29 -41.66 -7.85 -0.97
C ILE A 29 -40.79 -7.68 0.28
N VAL A 30 -39.71 -6.90 0.19
CA VAL A 30 -38.93 -6.50 1.37
C VAL A 30 -39.44 -5.14 1.84
N ILE A 31 -40.16 -5.13 2.97
CA ILE A 31 -40.61 -3.87 3.60
C ILE A 31 -39.54 -3.43 4.59
N VAL A 32 -38.75 -2.42 4.22
CA VAL A 32 -37.77 -1.80 5.11
C VAL A 32 -38.43 -0.63 5.83
N ARG A 33 -38.58 -0.71 7.16
CA ARG A 33 -39.06 0.42 7.97
C ARG A 33 -37.85 1.27 8.38
N ALA A 34 -37.67 2.42 7.74
CA ALA A 34 -36.65 3.39 8.12
C ALA A 34 -37.26 4.51 8.98
N LYS A 35 -36.62 4.85 10.10
CA LYS A 35 -36.94 6.05 10.88
C LYS A 35 -35.90 7.12 10.52
N ALA A 36 -36.34 8.20 9.88
CA ALA A 36 -35.49 9.30 9.47
C ALA A 36 -35.80 10.59 10.25
N THR A 37 -34.79 11.27 10.78
CA THR A 37 -34.92 12.66 11.22
C THR A 37 -34.51 13.57 10.07
N CYS A 38 -35.46 14.29 9.50
CA CYS A 38 -35.25 15.19 8.37
C CYS A 38 -35.34 16.65 8.81
N GLY A 39 -34.34 17.45 8.44
CA GLY A 39 -34.31 18.90 8.63
C GLY A 39 -34.61 19.61 7.31
N HIS A 40 -35.28 20.76 7.37
CA HIS A 40 -35.53 21.58 6.18
C HIS A 40 -34.36 22.54 5.97
N ALA A 41 -33.73 22.49 4.79
CA ALA A 41 -32.80 23.51 4.33
C ALA A 41 -33.42 24.20 3.11
N GLN A 42 -33.64 25.52 3.19
CA GLN A 42 -34.07 26.32 2.04
C GLN A 42 -32.85 26.81 1.27
N GLN A 43 -32.65 26.30 0.06
CA GLN A 43 -31.83 26.96 -0.96
C GLN A 43 -32.63 27.01 -2.25
N GLY A 44 -33.13 28.19 -2.61
CA GLY A 44 -33.42 28.72 -3.96
C GLY A 44 -34.33 27.97 -4.96
N HIS A 45 -34.42 26.65 -4.89
CA HIS A 45 -35.10 25.79 -5.87
C HIS A 45 -35.87 24.69 -5.14
N GLY A 46 -36.97 25.07 -4.47
CA GLY A 46 -37.93 24.14 -3.86
C GLY A 46 -37.45 23.42 -2.58
N PRO A 47 -38.38 22.76 -1.86
CA PRO A 47 -38.06 22.09 -0.60
C PRO A 47 -37.30 20.77 -0.88
N ILE A 48 -36.00 20.73 -0.58
CA ILE A 48 -35.22 19.50 -0.55
C ILE A 48 -35.10 19.04 0.91
N SER A 49 -35.67 17.86 1.21
CA SER A 49 -35.58 17.25 2.52
C SER A 49 -34.23 16.53 2.66
N VAL A 50 -33.36 16.99 3.56
CA VAL A 50 -32.08 16.33 3.85
C VAL A 50 -32.22 15.56 5.15
N CYS A 51 -32.19 14.22 5.09
CA CYS A 51 -32.32 13.36 6.26
C CYS A 51 -30.92 13.01 6.80
N ARG A 52 -30.69 13.27 8.09
CA ARG A 52 -29.35 13.17 8.71
C ARG A 52 -29.10 11.90 9.51
N HIS A 53 -30.13 11.15 9.92
CA HIS A 53 -30.00 9.85 10.59
C HIS A 53 -31.07 8.91 10.03
N ILE A 54 -30.67 7.78 9.46
CA ILE A 54 -31.57 6.72 8.97
C ILE A 54 -31.35 5.50 9.86
N THR A 55 -32.29 5.22 10.77
CA THR A 55 -32.27 3.96 11.54
C THR A 55 -33.17 2.96 10.83
N VAL A 56 -32.58 1.90 10.28
CA VAL A 56 -33.28 0.84 9.56
C VAL A 56 -33.73 -0.24 10.55
N PHE A 57 -35.04 -0.49 10.65
CA PHE A 57 -35.59 -1.65 11.34
C PHE A 57 -36.00 -2.70 10.28
N ALA A 58 -35.18 -3.74 10.13
CA ALA A 58 -35.50 -4.86 9.27
C ALA A 58 -36.46 -5.83 9.99
N THR A 59 -37.72 -5.88 9.56
CA THR A 59 -38.60 -7.03 9.85
C THR A 59 -38.70 -7.88 8.59
N ALA A 60 -37.84 -8.89 8.47
CA ALA A 60 -37.87 -9.83 7.36
C ALA A 60 -38.94 -10.92 7.62
N ARG A 61 -39.90 -11.09 6.71
CA ARG A 61 -40.71 -12.32 6.61
C ARG A 61 -40.43 -12.97 5.27
N PHE A 62 -39.89 -14.19 5.35
CA PHE A 62 -39.56 -15.10 4.25
C PHE A 62 -38.57 -14.58 3.19
N THR A 63 -37.28 -14.73 3.48
CA THR A 63 -36.23 -14.79 2.45
C THR A 63 -35.29 -15.97 2.74
N THR A 64 -34.82 -16.63 1.68
CA THR A 64 -33.84 -17.71 1.77
C THR A 64 -32.54 -17.22 2.41
N SER A 65 -31.86 -18.07 3.19
CA SER A 65 -30.72 -17.70 4.05
C SER A 65 -29.63 -16.87 3.34
N LYS A 66 -29.38 -17.12 2.05
CA LYS A 66 -28.38 -16.41 1.25
C LYS A 66 -28.67 -14.91 1.07
N HIS A 67 -29.94 -14.51 0.97
CA HIS A 67 -30.31 -13.10 0.75
C HIS A 67 -30.24 -12.29 2.05
N LEU A 68 -30.66 -12.88 3.17
CA LEU A 68 -30.45 -12.31 4.50
C LEU A 68 -28.98 -12.09 4.80
N GLN A 69 -28.12 -13.03 4.40
CA GLN A 69 -26.68 -12.91 4.57
C GLN A 69 -26.11 -11.77 3.72
N LYS A 70 -26.55 -11.63 2.46
CA LYS A 70 -26.13 -10.52 1.60
C LYS A 70 -26.57 -9.16 2.14
N ILE A 71 -27.80 -9.04 2.66
CA ILE A 71 -28.30 -7.80 3.29
C ILE A 71 -27.51 -7.49 4.57
N TYR A 72 -27.23 -8.50 5.39
CA TYR A 72 -26.40 -8.34 6.60
C TYR A 72 -24.97 -7.88 6.26
N GLU A 73 -24.35 -8.42 5.20
CA GLU A 73 -23.05 -7.95 4.72
C GLU A 73 -23.11 -6.51 4.18
N LEU A 74 -24.17 -6.15 3.45
CA LEU A 74 -24.39 -4.78 2.94
C LEU A 74 -24.62 -3.77 4.07
N GLU A 75 -25.37 -4.13 5.11
CA GLU A 75 -25.61 -3.31 6.30
C GLU A 75 -24.33 -3.16 7.14
N LYS A 76 -23.56 -4.25 7.28
CA LYS A 76 -22.25 -4.21 7.94
C LYS A 76 -21.23 -3.38 7.16
N ALA A 77 -21.32 -3.36 5.83
CA ALA A 77 -20.50 -2.51 4.97
C ALA A 77 -20.90 -1.03 5.05
N SER A 78 -22.20 -0.71 5.10
CA SER A 78 -22.67 0.68 5.21
C SER A 78 -22.33 1.31 6.55
N VAL A 79 -22.50 0.59 7.66
CA VAL A 79 -22.14 1.04 9.02
C VAL A 79 -20.62 1.19 9.17
N ARG A 80 -19.80 0.42 8.43
CA ARG A 80 -18.33 0.60 8.40
C ARG A 80 -17.87 1.91 7.76
N MET A 81 -18.68 2.48 6.87
CA MET A 81 -18.32 3.69 6.12
C MET A 81 -18.69 4.99 6.86
N GLU A 82 -19.65 4.93 7.80
CA GLU A 82 -19.98 6.05 8.71
C GLU A 82 -18.86 6.28 9.75
N GLY A 83 -17.79 6.94 9.33
CA GLY A 83 -16.67 7.33 10.19
C GLY A 83 -15.29 7.28 9.51
N TYR A 84 -15.20 6.83 8.26
CA TYR A 84 -13.92 6.58 7.60
C TYR A 84 -13.47 7.75 6.71
N ASP A 85 -12.39 8.44 7.10
CA ASP A 85 -11.78 9.49 6.29
C ASP A 85 -10.78 8.88 5.30
N GLY A 86 -11.23 8.61 4.08
CA GLY A 86 -10.41 8.06 3.00
C GLY A 86 -9.13 8.86 2.74
N ARG A 87 -9.18 10.20 2.89
CA ARG A 87 -7.99 11.06 2.70
C ARG A 87 -6.94 10.82 3.78
N ARG A 88 -7.36 10.66 5.04
CA ARG A 88 -6.43 10.31 6.14
C ARG A 88 -5.80 8.95 5.92
N PHE A 89 -6.58 7.96 5.52
CA PHE A 89 -6.05 6.63 5.20
C PHE A 89 -5.02 6.70 4.07
N LEU A 90 -5.35 7.39 2.98
CA LEU A 90 -4.44 7.55 1.84
C LEU A 90 -3.17 8.32 2.24
N ALA A 91 -3.29 9.38 3.03
CA ALA A 91 -2.13 10.09 3.56
C ALA A 91 -1.24 9.16 4.40
N MET A 92 -1.81 8.40 5.33
CA MET A 92 -1.05 7.49 6.19
C MET A 92 -0.37 6.37 5.42
N ILE A 93 -1.09 5.69 4.52
CA ILE A 93 -0.48 4.62 3.73
C ILE A 93 0.60 5.18 2.80
N THR A 94 0.38 6.37 2.21
CA THR A 94 1.39 7.05 1.38
C THR A 94 2.63 7.43 2.19
N SER A 95 2.47 7.90 3.44
CA SER A 95 3.60 8.18 4.34
C SER A 95 4.37 6.92 4.71
N VAL A 96 3.69 5.78 4.90
CA VAL A 96 4.38 4.50 5.09
C VAL A 96 5.15 4.10 3.82
N HIS A 97 4.57 4.29 2.63
CA HIS A 97 5.25 4.03 1.35
C HIS A 97 6.55 4.81 1.24
N PHE A 98 6.45 6.12 1.53
CA PHE A 98 7.56 7.04 1.51
C PHE A 98 8.70 6.56 2.42
N VAL A 99 8.38 6.11 3.63
CA VAL A 99 9.38 5.57 4.55
C VAL A 99 9.95 4.25 4.04
N ASN A 100 9.10 3.31 3.63
CA ASN A 100 9.50 1.99 3.13
C ASN A 100 10.50 2.09 1.96
N ASP A 101 10.12 2.82 0.92
CA ASP A 101 10.93 2.95 -0.29
C ASP A 101 12.15 3.85 -0.06
N GLY A 102 12.05 4.80 0.87
CA GLY A 102 13.20 5.54 1.36
C GLY A 102 14.26 4.63 1.98
N PHE A 103 13.86 3.72 2.88
CA PHE A 103 14.77 2.77 3.52
C PHE A 103 15.50 1.88 2.52
N GLU A 104 14.81 1.45 1.46
CA GLU A 104 15.40 0.65 0.38
C GLU A 104 16.63 1.32 -0.26
N MET A 105 16.64 2.66 -0.34
CA MET A 105 17.68 3.41 -1.06
C MET A 105 18.87 3.82 -0.18
N ILE A 106 18.79 3.70 1.15
CA ILE A 106 19.86 4.16 2.05
C ILE A 106 21.14 3.34 1.86
N VAL A 107 21.06 2.01 1.93
CA VAL A 107 22.24 1.14 1.88
C VAL A 107 22.97 1.25 0.54
N PRO A 108 22.31 1.16 -0.64
CA PRO A 108 22.98 1.35 -1.91
C PRO A 108 23.71 2.70 -2.01
N THR A 109 23.10 3.76 -1.49
CA THR A 109 23.68 5.11 -1.48
C THR A 109 24.97 5.18 -0.66
N LEU A 110 25.00 4.54 0.50
CA LEU A 110 26.16 4.53 1.40
C LEU A 110 27.12 3.35 1.16
N LEU A 111 26.80 2.48 0.22
CA LEU A 111 27.61 1.31 -0.12
C LEU A 111 29.08 1.65 -0.48
N PRO A 112 29.41 2.79 -1.12
CA PRO A 112 30.80 3.15 -1.41
C PRO A 112 31.62 3.28 -0.12
N VAL A 113 31.15 4.08 0.84
CA VAL A 113 31.87 4.31 2.12
C VAL A 113 31.85 3.06 3.00
N ILE A 114 30.75 2.29 2.98
CA ILE A 114 30.64 1.00 3.70
C ILE A 114 31.65 -0.01 3.15
N SER A 115 31.79 -0.11 1.82
CA SER A 115 32.66 -1.11 1.19
C SER A 115 34.13 -0.88 1.51
N VAL A 116 34.57 0.38 1.53
CA VAL A 116 35.91 0.77 1.99
C VAL A 116 36.08 0.46 3.48
N ALA A 117 35.14 0.90 4.32
CA ALA A 117 35.24 0.74 5.78
C ALA A 117 35.25 -0.71 6.26
N LEU A 118 34.59 -1.62 5.52
CA LEU A 118 34.53 -3.05 5.84
C LEU A 118 35.45 -3.91 4.95
N SER A 119 36.27 -3.28 4.10
CA SER A 119 37.17 -3.97 3.17
C SER A 119 36.46 -5.03 2.31
N LEU A 120 35.29 -4.68 1.78
CA LEU A 120 34.48 -5.58 0.96
C LEU A 120 35.10 -5.72 -0.44
N SER A 121 35.20 -6.95 -0.91
CA SER A 121 35.51 -7.24 -2.31
C SER A 121 34.33 -6.90 -3.22
N TYR A 122 34.61 -6.69 -4.52
CA TYR A 122 33.57 -6.34 -5.50
C TYR A 122 32.39 -7.33 -5.56
N PRO A 123 32.60 -8.67 -5.49
CA PRO A 123 31.48 -9.61 -5.36
C PRO A 123 30.68 -9.44 -4.06
N GLN A 124 31.35 -9.13 -2.94
CA GLN A 124 30.67 -8.90 -1.66
C GLN A 124 29.81 -7.64 -1.66
N ILE A 125 30.25 -6.58 -2.37
CA ILE A 125 29.44 -5.37 -2.60
C ILE A 125 28.14 -5.74 -3.30
N GLY A 126 28.23 -6.53 -4.39
CA GLY A 126 27.04 -7.00 -5.12
C GLY A 126 26.12 -7.87 -4.26
N MET A 127 26.68 -8.77 -3.44
CA MET A 127 25.88 -9.59 -2.52
C MET A 127 25.20 -8.77 -1.43
N VAL A 128 25.88 -7.78 -0.84
CA VAL A 128 25.28 -6.89 0.18
C VAL A 128 24.18 -6.04 -0.43
N GLY A 129 24.45 -5.37 -1.55
CA GLY A 129 23.45 -4.54 -2.23
C GLY A 129 22.27 -5.34 -2.78
N GLY A 130 22.51 -6.58 -3.22
CA GLY A 130 21.48 -7.49 -3.72
C GLY A 130 20.67 -8.19 -2.63
N ALA A 131 21.24 -8.48 -1.46
CA ALA A 131 20.60 -9.25 -0.39
C ALA A 131 19.29 -8.63 0.07
N LEU A 132 19.25 -7.30 0.23
CA LEU A 132 18.04 -6.58 0.58
C LEU A 132 16.93 -6.85 -0.44
N VAL A 133 17.21 -6.64 -1.73
CA VAL A 133 16.20 -6.77 -2.80
C VAL A 133 15.77 -8.22 -3.02
N VAL A 134 16.71 -9.18 -2.92
CA VAL A 134 16.41 -10.61 -3.02
C VAL A 134 15.49 -11.04 -1.89
N SER A 135 15.82 -10.68 -0.64
CA SER A 135 14.96 -11.00 0.50
C SER A 135 13.61 -10.29 0.41
N MET A 136 13.60 -9.05 -0.06
CA MET A 136 12.36 -8.29 -0.27
C MET A 136 11.45 -8.96 -1.30
N GLY A 137 11.97 -9.33 -2.48
CA GLY A 137 11.20 -9.97 -3.53
C GLY A 137 10.66 -11.35 -3.12
N LEU A 138 11.50 -12.18 -2.49
CA LEU A 138 11.04 -13.48 -1.97
C LEU A 138 10.01 -13.29 -0.86
N GLY A 139 10.26 -12.36 0.06
CA GLY A 139 9.35 -12.06 1.17
C GLY A 139 7.98 -11.59 0.68
N GLN A 140 7.90 -10.78 -0.38
CA GLN A 140 6.63 -10.28 -0.91
C GLN A 140 5.70 -11.41 -1.38
N VAL A 141 6.26 -12.47 -1.97
CA VAL A 141 5.49 -13.66 -2.38
C VAL A 141 4.87 -14.36 -1.18
N PHE A 142 5.65 -14.55 -0.11
CA PHE A 142 5.17 -15.19 1.11
C PHE A 142 4.19 -14.31 1.89
N VAL A 143 4.51 -13.02 2.05
CA VAL A 143 3.69 -12.09 2.81
C VAL A 143 2.37 -11.80 2.12
N GLY A 144 2.32 -11.77 0.79
CA GLY A 144 1.05 -11.67 0.05
C GLY A 144 0.06 -12.75 0.48
N ALA A 145 0.44 -14.01 0.30
CA ALA A 145 -0.38 -15.16 0.69
C ALA A 145 -0.69 -15.19 2.21
N PHE A 146 0.30 -14.86 3.04
CA PHE A 146 0.13 -14.82 4.49
C PHE A 146 -0.86 -13.73 4.93
N SER A 147 -0.78 -12.54 4.33
CA SER A 147 -1.61 -11.39 4.68
C SER A 147 -3.08 -11.58 4.31
N ASP A 148 -3.33 -12.30 3.21
CA ASP A 148 -4.68 -12.66 2.77
C ASP A 148 -5.30 -13.75 3.66
N TYR A 149 -4.48 -14.64 4.23
CA TYR A 149 -4.96 -15.68 5.14
C TYR A 149 -5.21 -15.18 6.58
N PHE A 150 -4.30 -14.37 7.13
CA PHE A 150 -4.36 -13.94 8.52
C PHE A 150 -5.11 -12.62 8.74
N GLY A 151 -5.32 -11.80 7.70
CA GLY A 151 -6.21 -10.65 7.75
C GLY A 151 -5.75 -9.42 8.54
N HIS A 152 -4.69 -9.52 9.33
CA HIS A 152 -4.20 -8.44 10.20
C HIS A 152 -3.23 -7.49 9.48
N LYS A 153 -3.73 -6.84 8.42
CA LYS A 153 -2.95 -6.01 7.50
C LYS A 153 -2.26 -4.83 8.22
N LYS A 154 -2.92 -4.17 9.17
CA LYS A 154 -2.29 -3.07 9.91
C LYS A 154 -1.14 -3.58 10.79
N ARG A 155 -1.33 -4.69 11.52
CA ARG A 155 -0.25 -5.29 12.34
C ARG A 155 0.95 -5.72 11.51
N LEU A 156 0.73 -6.26 10.31
CA LEU A 156 1.80 -6.63 9.40
C LEU A 156 2.65 -5.42 9.00
N ILE A 157 2.03 -4.32 8.57
CA ILE A 157 2.75 -3.09 8.21
C ILE A 157 3.58 -2.57 9.40
N ILE A 158 3.02 -2.55 10.61
CA ILE A 158 3.75 -2.14 11.82
C ILE A 158 4.94 -3.06 12.07
N ALA A 159 4.75 -4.38 11.97
CA ALA A 159 5.83 -5.35 12.15
C ALA A 159 6.95 -5.16 11.11
N GLY A 160 6.62 -4.88 9.85
CA GLY A 160 7.59 -4.57 8.81
C GLY A 160 8.42 -3.33 9.10
N LEU A 161 7.77 -2.23 9.52
CA LEU A 161 8.45 -0.98 9.91
C LEU A 161 9.37 -1.17 11.12
N VAL A 162 8.93 -1.92 12.13
CA VAL A 162 9.76 -2.24 13.31
C VAL A 162 10.94 -3.13 12.89
N LEU A 163 10.70 -4.12 12.03
CA LEU A 163 11.74 -5.05 11.60
C LEU A 163 12.81 -4.37 10.76
N VAL A 164 12.45 -3.54 9.79
CA VAL A 164 13.42 -2.77 8.99
C VAL A 164 14.20 -1.78 9.88
N SER A 165 13.53 -1.15 10.85
CA SER A 165 14.20 -0.24 11.80
C SER A 165 15.23 -0.99 12.66
N ALA A 166 14.88 -2.16 13.17
CA ALA A 166 15.79 -3.02 13.93
C ALA A 166 16.96 -3.50 13.05
N ALA A 167 16.69 -3.90 11.81
CA ALA A 167 17.71 -4.29 10.86
C ALA A 167 18.72 -3.16 10.61
N PHE A 168 18.25 -1.91 10.44
CA PHE A 168 19.12 -0.75 10.21
C PHE A 168 20.01 -0.43 11.41
N LEU A 169 19.55 -0.65 12.64
CA LEU A 169 20.42 -0.58 13.83
C LEU A 169 21.54 -1.63 13.78
N ILE A 170 21.24 -2.85 13.31
CA ILE A 170 22.22 -3.92 13.14
C ILE A 170 23.20 -3.60 12.00
N ILE A 171 22.71 -3.03 10.88
CA ILE A 171 23.55 -2.54 9.77
C ILE A 171 24.53 -1.48 10.29
N ALA A 172 24.07 -0.53 11.11
CA ALA A 172 24.90 0.53 11.66
C ALA A 172 26.07 0.03 12.52
N VAL A 173 25.89 -1.08 13.26
CA VAL A 173 26.93 -1.66 14.12
C VAL A 173 27.71 -2.80 13.47
N SER A 174 27.41 -3.14 12.22
CA SER A 174 28.06 -4.24 11.50
C SER A 174 29.57 -4.03 11.34
N GLN A 175 30.32 -5.11 11.51
CA GLN A 175 31.80 -5.11 11.53
C GLN A 175 32.42 -5.87 10.35
N GLY A 176 31.62 -6.51 9.50
CA GLY A 176 32.13 -7.20 8.32
C GLY A 176 31.04 -7.69 7.38
N PHE A 177 31.47 -8.46 6.38
CA PHE A 177 30.61 -8.96 5.31
C PHE A 177 29.39 -9.74 5.83
N TYR A 178 29.59 -10.77 6.67
CA TYR A 178 28.50 -11.64 7.10
C TYR A 178 27.45 -10.93 7.96
N SER A 179 27.88 -10.05 8.88
CA SER A 179 26.94 -9.25 9.69
C SER A 179 26.14 -8.28 8.80
N MET A 180 26.81 -7.65 7.84
CA MET A 180 26.17 -6.72 6.90
C MET A 180 25.17 -7.45 5.99
N LEU A 181 25.54 -8.63 5.49
CA LEU A 181 24.69 -9.46 4.65
C LEU A 181 23.43 -9.92 5.40
N ALA A 182 23.60 -10.47 6.61
CA ALA A 182 22.47 -10.93 7.44
C ALA A 182 21.52 -9.79 7.81
N ALA A 183 22.06 -8.62 8.15
CA ALA A 183 21.27 -7.45 8.47
C ALA A 183 20.51 -6.90 7.25
N ASN A 184 21.10 -6.95 6.05
CA ASN A 184 20.41 -6.57 4.81
C ASN A 184 19.31 -7.57 4.42
N LEU A 185 19.50 -8.87 4.64
CA LEU A 185 18.43 -9.86 4.46
C LEU A 185 17.26 -9.57 5.43
N MET A 186 17.55 -9.28 6.69
CA MET A 186 16.53 -8.91 7.67
C MET A 186 15.79 -7.62 7.26
N ALA A 187 16.51 -6.61 6.77
CA ALA A 187 15.92 -5.37 6.26
C ALA A 187 15.00 -5.64 5.06
N GLY A 188 15.47 -6.44 4.10
CA GLY A 188 14.69 -6.83 2.93
C GLY A 188 13.39 -7.54 3.30
N PHE A 189 13.42 -8.47 4.26
CA PHE A 189 12.21 -9.11 4.75
C PHE A 189 11.24 -8.12 5.43
N GLY A 190 11.74 -7.14 6.19
CA GLY A 190 10.91 -6.06 6.76
C GLY A 190 10.19 -5.23 5.69
N LEU A 191 10.94 -4.81 4.67
CA LEU A 191 10.41 -4.06 3.51
C LEU A 191 9.46 -4.89 2.64
N SER A 192 9.61 -6.21 2.65
CA SER A 192 8.79 -7.12 1.85
C SER A 192 7.30 -7.09 2.21
N ILE A 193 6.99 -6.65 3.43
CA ILE A 193 5.63 -6.70 3.95
C ILE A 193 4.75 -5.62 3.33
N TYR A 194 5.34 -4.47 2.99
CA TYR A 194 4.56 -3.29 2.69
C TYR A 194 3.76 -3.40 1.38
N HIS A 195 4.41 -3.65 0.25
CA HIS A 195 3.74 -3.60 -1.07
C HIS A 195 2.53 -4.56 -1.20
N PRO A 196 2.62 -5.87 -0.88
CA PRO A 196 1.46 -6.76 -1.02
C PRO A 196 0.30 -6.34 -0.10
N VAL A 197 0.59 -5.84 1.10
CA VAL A 197 -0.43 -5.46 2.08
C VAL A 197 -1.04 -4.09 1.74
N GLY A 198 -0.20 -3.07 1.56
CA GLY A 198 -0.61 -1.68 1.37
C GLY A 198 -1.35 -1.45 0.05
N VAL A 199 -0.89 -2.06 -1.04
CA VAL A 199 -1.57 -1.97 -2.35
C VAL A 199 -2.95 -2.63 -2.26
N ALA A 200 -3.06 -3.80 -1.64
CA ALA A 200 -4.34 -4.46 -1.44
C ALA A 200 -5.30 -3.63 -0.56
N MET A 201 -4.79 -2.94 0.47
CA MET A 201 -5.61 -2.06 1.31
C MET A 201 -6.14 -0.82 0.54
N ILE A 202 -5.40 -0.32 -0.45
CA ILE A 202 -5.86 0.78 -1.31
C ILE A 202 -6.89 0.26 -2.32
N ALA A 203 -6.58 -0.85 -3.01
CA ALA A 203 -7.46 -1.45 -4.00
C ALA A 203 -8.83 -1.83 -3.40
N ASN A 204 -8.86 -2.36 -2.17
CA ASN A 204 -10.10 -2.71 -1.49
C ASN A 204 -10.90 -1.51 -0.98
N ARG A 205 -10.33 -0.30 -1.02
CA ARG A 205 -10.94 0.91 -0.42
C ARG A 205 -11.43 1.91 -1.45
N TYR A 206 -10.84 1.92 -2.62
CA TYR A 206 -11.12 2.91 -3.67
C TYR A 206 -11.77 2.20 -4.85
N ASP A 207 -13.11 2.17 -4.87
CA ASP A 207 -13.88 1.64 -6.00
C ASP A 207 -13.90 2.62 -7.18
N GLU A 208 -13.94 3.93 -6.89
CA GLU A 208 -13.84 5.00 -7.88
C GLU A 208 -12.48 5.71 -7.80
N LYS A 209 -11.92 6.08 -8.96
CA LYS A 209 -10.63 6.79 -9.07
C LYS A 209 -9.47 6.05 -8.40
N GLN A 210 -9.49 4.72 -8.52
CA GLN A 210 -8.46 3.86 -7.96
C GLN A 210 -7.08 4.19 -8.54
N GLY A 211 -7.00 4.51 -9.84
CA GLY A 211 -5.77 4.92 -10.52
C GLY A 211 -5.16 6.16 -9.87
N LYS A 212 -5.95 7.20 -9.60
CA LYS A 212 -5.48 8.40 -8.91
C LYS A 212 -5.02 8.11 -7.48
N ALA A 213 -5.72 7.26 -6.74
CA ALA A 213 -5.30 6.88 -5.39
C ALA A 213 -3.95 6.14 -5.42
N MET A 214 -3.78 5.20 -6.35
CA MET A 214 -2.51 4.49 -6.58
C MET A 214 -1.41 5.45 -7.05
N GLY A 215 -1.73 6.44 -7.88
CA GLY A 215 -0.78 7.45 -8.35
C GLY A 215 -0.26 8.34 -7.22
N VAL A 216 -1.14 8.84 -6.35
CA VAL A 216 -0.75 9.61 -5.15
C VAL A 216 0.14 8.77 -4.23
N HIS A 217 -0.25 7.51 -4.01
CA HIS A 217 0.53 6.58 -3.22
C HIS A 217 1.92 6.31 -3.83
N GLY A 218 2.00 6.08 -5.14
CA GLY A 218 3.25 5.85 -5.86
C GLY A 218 4.16 7.08 -5.86
N SER A 219 3.59 8.29 -5.96
CA SER A 219 4.33 9.54 -5.79
C SER A 219 4.98 9.64 -4.41
N GLY A 220 4.31 9.15 -3.36
CA GLY A 220 4.88 9.08 -2.00
C GLY A 220 6.09 8.16 -1.92
N GLY A 221 6.02 6.96 -2.49
CA GLY A 221 7.16 6.03 -2.56
C GLY A 221 8.36 6.66 -3.25
N ASN A 222 8.14 7.26 -4.44
CA ASN A 222 9.19 7.96 -5.18
C ASN A 222 9.75 9.18 -4.44
N ALA A 223 8.93 9.90 -3.67
CA ALA A 223 9.42 10.99 -2.82
C ALA A 223 10.35 10.46 -1.72
N GLY A 224 10.11 9.23 -1.22
CA GLY A 224 10.99 8.54 -0.28
C GLY A 224 12.33 8.19 -0.92
N MET A 225 12.28 7.55 -2.09
CA MET A 225 13.47 7.21 -2.89
C MET A 225 14.26 8.46 -3.33
N PHE A 226 13.59 9.60 -3.48
CA PHE A 226 14.23 10.89 -3.71
C PHE A 226 14.90 11.42 -2.43
N LEU A 227 14.21 11.49 -1.29
CA LEU A 227 14.72 12.22 -0.13
C LEU A 227 15.78 11.45 0.67
N PHE A 228 15.62 10.14 0.84
CA PHE A 228 16.45 9.37 1.75
C PHE A 228 17.92 9.27 1.31
N PRO A 229 18.26 9.06 0.02
CA PRO A 229 19.65 9.10 -0.45
C PRO A 229 20.35 10.42 -0.13
N LEU A 230 19.68 11.55 -0.38
CA LEU A 230 20.20 12.87 -0.08
C LEU A 230 20.50 13.02 1.42
N LEU A 231 19.53 12.69 2.27
CA LEU A 231 19.70 12.76 3.73
C LEU A 231 20.81 11.82 4.21
N ALA A 232 20.83 10.58 3.71
CA ALA A 232 21.82 9.59 4.10
C ALA A 232 23.23 10.04 3.72
N GLY A 233 23.41 10.54 2.50
CA GLY A 233 24.68 11.08 2.03
C GLY A 233 25.18 12.26 2.86
N VAL A 234 24.32 13.26 3.09
CA VAL A 234 24.68 14.43 3.92
C VAL A 234 25.03 14.02 5.35
N LEU A 235 24.22 13.17 5.99
CA LEU A 235 24.49 12.69 7.34
C LEU A 235 25.79 11.88 7.39
N ALA A 236 26.06 11.04 6.38
CA ALA A 236 27.29 10.25 6.35
C ALA A 236 28.55 11.12 6.27
N ASP A 237 28.51 12.24 5.55
CA ASP A 237 29.64 13.17 5.49
C ASP A 237 29.82 13.97 6.80
N VAL A 238 28.74 14.28 7.52
CA VAL A 238 28.79 15.10 8.74
C VAL A 238 29.09 14.29 10.01
N ILE A 239 28.40 13.17 10.19
CA ILE A 239 28.45 12.37 11.43
C ILE A 239 28.98 10.94 11.20
N GLY A 240 29.39 10.61 9.97
CA GLY A 240 29.85 9.28 9.61
C GLY A 240 28.71 8.31 9.29
N TRP A 241 28.98 7.36 8.40
CA TRP A 241 27.96 6.43 7.88
C TRP A 241 27.25 5.60 8.95
N ARG A 242 27.95 5.21 10.03
CA ARG A 242 27.35 4.43 11.12
C ARG A 242 26.29 5.21 11.87
N LEU A 243 26.61 6.44 12.29
CA LEU A 243 25.64 7.30 12.98
C LEU A 243 24.53 7.74 12.04
N ALA A 244 24.83 8.02 10.77
CA ALA A 244 23.82 8.29 9.75
C ALA A 244 22.79 7.15 9.67
N LEU A 245 23.22 5.89 9.51
CA LEU A 245 22.34 4.73 9.48
C LEU A 245 21.54 4.57 10.79
N ALA A 246 22.12 4.87 11.94
CA ALA A 246 21.46 4.77 13.24
C ALA A 246 20.35 5.80 13.46
N THR A 247 20.29 6.88 12.66
CA THR A 247 19.24 7.91 12.77
C THR A 247 17.93 7.52 12.08
N PHE A 248 17.97 6.82 10.95
CA PHE A 248 16.78 6.44 10.18
C PHE A 248 15.77 5.54 10.92
N PRO A 249 16.19 4.58 11.78
CA PRO A 249 15.27 3.82 12.64
C PRO A 249 14.31 4.68 13.46
N ILE A 250 14.70 5.91 13.83
CA ILE A 250 13.82 6.85 14.54
C ILE A 250 12.59 7.19 13.68
N LEU A 251 12.80 7.44 12.37
CA LEU A 251 11.72 7.72 11.43
C LEU A 251 10.83 6.49 11.20
N GLY A 252 11.42 5.31 11.05
CA GLY A 252 10.68 4.05 10.88
C GLY A 252 9.79 3.72 12.08
N LEU A 253 10.33 3.84 13.30
CA LEU A 253 9.58 3.62 14.53
C LEU A 253 8.53 4.70 14.80
N ALA A 254 8.84 5.97 14.50
CA ALA A 254 7.86 7.05 14.58
C ALA A 254 6.70 6.80 13.61
N MET A 255 6.99 6.39 12.38
CA MET A 255 5.96 6.04 11.39
C MET A 255 5.14 4.82 11.84
N ALA A 256 5.77 3.80 12.43
CA ALA A 256 5.05 2.66 13.00
C ALA A 256 4.08 3.08 14.11
N ALA A 257 4.51 3.98 15.01
CA ALA A 257 3.67 4.52 16.08
C ALA A 257 2.52 5.37 15.52
N LEU A 258 2.78 6.29 14.60
CA LEU A 258 1.76 7.11 13.95
C LEU A 258 0.74 6.23 13.21
N TYR A 259 1.20 5.23 12.46
CA TYR A 259 0.33 4.27 11.78
C TYR A 259 -0.53 3.46 12.77
N ALA A 260 0.06 3.05 13.90
CA ALA A 260 -0.67 2.36 14.96
C ALA A 260 -1.79 3.23 15.58
N ILE A 261 -1.56 4.54 15.73
CA ILE A 261 -2.52 5.48 16.33
C ILE A 261 -3.63 5.86 15.34
N TYR A 262 -3.29 6.19 14.10
CA TYR A 262 -4.21 6.84 13.17
C TYR A 262 -4.95 5.89 12.21
N VAL A 263 -4.47 4.67 12.01
CA VAL A 263 -5.13 3.69 11.12
C VAL A 263 -5.92 2.69 11.94
N VAL A 264 -7.17 2.46 11.59
CA VAL A 264 -8.02 1.46 12.23
C VAL A 264 -7.80 0.12 11.52
N GLU A 265 -7.66 -0.96 12.30
CA GLU A 265 -7.57 -2.32 11.72
C GLU A 265 -8.91 -2.66 11.07
N GLU A 266 -8.85 -3.09 9.82
CA GLU A 266 -10.05 -3.56 9.13
C GLU A 266 -10.45 -4.94 9.62
N PRO A 267 -11.75 -5.22 9.80
CA PRO A 267 -12.17 -6.56 10.16
C PRO A 267 -11.81 -7.52 9.03
N PHE A 268 -11.15 -8.62 9.39
CA PHE A 268 -10.82 -9.67 8.45
C PHE A 268 -12.08 -10.11 7.70
N SER A 269 -12.01 -10.06 6.37
CA SER A 269 -13.02 -10.60 5.48
C SER A 269 -12.33 -11.64 4.62
N LEU A 270 -12.80 -12.89 4.73
CA LEU A 270 -12.42 -13.93 3.78
C LEU A 270 -12.99 -13.54 2.41
N SER A 271 -12.19 -12.88 1.58
CA SER A 271 -12.51 -12.84 0.15
C SER A 271 -12.29 -14.24 -0.38
N SER A 272 -13.30 -14.82 -1.05
CA SER A 272 -13.13 -16.08 -1.76
C SER A 272 -12.05 -15.88 -2.82
N PHE A 273 -10.84 -16.37 -2.56
CA PHE A 273 -9.78 -16.42 -3.55
C PHE A 273 -10.18 -17.48 -4.58
N GLU A 274 -10.79 -17.04 -5.67
CA GLU A 274 -10.91 -17.88 -6.85
C GLU A 274 -9.62 -17.70 -7.66
N PRO A 275 -8.74 -18.72 -7.72
CA PRO A 275 -7.56 -18.66 -8.57
C PRO A 275 -8.03 -18.58 -10.01
N LYS A 276 -8.10 -17.35 -10.55
CA LYS A 276 -8.21 -17.17 -12.00
C LYS A 276 -6.96 -17.79 -12.59
N LYS A 277 -7.13 -18.77 -13.49
CA LYS A 277 -6.03 -19.34 -14.28
C LYS A 277 -5.50 -18.28 -15.24
N LEU A 278 -4.78 -17.31 -14.69
CA LEU A 278 -4.22 -16.18 -15.42
C LEU A 278 -2.75 -16.47 -15.67
N LEU A 279 -2.48 -17.48 -16.49
CA LEU A 279 -1.16 -17.73 -17.08
C LEU A 279 -1.36 -17.83 -18.60
N ILE A 280 -1.78 -16.72 -19.18
CA ILE A 280 -1.75 -16.53 -20.63
C ILE A 280 -0.31 -16.18 -21.03
N PRO A 281 0.19 -16.66 -22.20
CA PRO A 281 1.55 -16.38 -22.66
C PRO A 281 1.91 -14.89 -22.64
N ALA A 282 0.93 -14.01 -22.91
CA ALA A 282 1.10 -12.55 -22.82
C ALA A 282 1.53 -12.08 -21.41
N LEU A 283 0.94 -12.63 -20.35
CA LEU A 283 1.29 -12.27 -18.98
C LEU A 283 2.70 -12.78 -18.62
N ALA A 284 3.06 -13.98 -19.05
CA ALA A 284 4.41 -14.52 -18.85
C ALA A 284 5.48 -13.65 -19.54
N THR A 285 5.20 -13.18 -20.77
CA THR A 285 6.08 -12.25 -21.48
C THR A 285 6.22 -10.92 -20.75
N ILE A 286 5.13 -10.36 -20.21
CA ILE A 286 5.17 -9.11 -19.43
C ILE A 286 6.02 -9.30 -18.17
N ILE A 287 5.81 -10.39 -17.42
CA ILE A 287 6.58 -10.70 -16.21
C ILE A 287 8.08 -10.82 -16.55
N LEU A 288 8.42 -11.52 -17.63
CA LEU A 288 9.82 -11.68 -18.05
C LEU A 288 10.44 -10.34 -18.46
N ALA A 289 9.74 -9.54 -19.26
CA ALA A 289 10.23 -8.24 -19.72
C ALA A 289 10.43 -7.27 -18.54
N MET A 290 9.46 -7.19 -17.63
CA MET A 290 9.56 -6.36 -16.42
C MET A 290 10.64 -6.87 -15.47
N GLY A 291 10.84 -8.19 -15.37
CA GLY A 291 11.88 -8.81 -14.56
C GLY A 291 13.28 -8.45 -15.06
N LEU A 292 13.52 -8.55 -16.37
CA LEU A 292 14.80 -8.16 -16.98
C LEU A 292 15.08 -6.66 -16.84
N PHE A 293 14.05 -5.82 -17.07
CA PHE A 293 14.18 -4.38 -16.86
C PHE A 293 14.51 -4.05 -15.40
N ASN A 294 13.79 -4.64 -14.45
CA ASN A 294 14.08 -4.44 -13.02
C ASN A 294 15.48 -4.93 -12.66
N MET A 295 15.93 -6.08 -13.17
CA MET A 295 17.28 -6.57 -12.92
C MET A 295 18.35 -5.54 -13.34
N ALA A 296 18.19 -4.90 -14.51
CA ALA A 296 19.09 -3.85 -14.96
C ALA A 296 19.05 -2.62 -14.04
N VAL A 297 17.86 -2.16 -13.65
CA VAL A 297 17.67 -1.02 -12.73
C VAL A 297 18.28 -1.33 -11.34
N ARG A 298 18.10 -2.54 -10.83
CA ARG A 298 18.68 -2.97 -9.54
C ARG A 298 20.21 -3.04 -9.59
N GLY A 299 20.77 -3.55 -10.69
CA GLY A 299 22.22 -3.52 -10.92
C GLY A 299 22.76 -2.09 -10.93
N PHE A 300 22.06 -1.18 -11.62
CA PHE A 300 22.40 0.25 -11.63
C PHE A 300 22.38 0.84 -10.21
N ILE A 301 21.30 0.67 -9.45
CA ILE A 301 21.16 1.23 -8.09
C ILE A 301 22.30 0.81 -7.15
N VAL A 302 22.79 -0.44 -7.27
CA VAL A 302 23.86 -0.96 -6.40
C VAL A 302 25.24 -0.45 -6.83
N PHE A 303 25.55 -0.53 -8.13
CA PHE A 303 26.92 -0.26 -8.61
C PHE A 303 27.18 1.18 -9.05
N PHE A 304 26.13 1.96 -9.35
CA PHE A 304 26.28 3.36 -9.73
C PHE A 304 26.87 4.20 -8.58
N PRO A 305 26.38 4.15 -7.33
CA PRO A 305 27.03 4.82 -6.18
C PRO A 305 28.49 4.42 -6.01
N VAL A 306 28.81 3.12 -6.13
CA VAL A 306 30.17 2.62 -5.95
C VAL A 306 31.11 3.19 -7.01
N THR A 307 30.63 3.32 -8.25
CA THR A 307 31.35 3.97 -9.35
C THR A 307 31.55 5.46 -9.10
N LEU A 308 30.57 6.16 -8.52
CA LEU A 308 30.75 7.55 -8.09
C LEU A 308 31.80 7.68 -6.97
N GLY A 309 31.89 6.69 -6.08
CA GLY A 309 32.90 6.64 -5.03
C GLY A 309 34.33 6.50 -5.57
N THR A 310 34.56 5.74 -6.65
CA THR A 310 35.92 5.54 -7.20
C THR A 310 36.51 6.80 -7.84
N ILE A 311 35.65 7.70 -8.32
CA ILE A 311 36.06 9.02 -8.83
C ILE A 311 36.16 10.09 -7.72
N GLY A 312 36.04 9.68 -6.44
CA GLY A 312 36.27 10.54 -5.28
C GLY A 312 35.10 11.46 -4.92
N THR A 313 33.87 11.13 -5.31
CA THR A 313 32.71 11.89 -4.82
C THR A 313 32.45 11.60 -3.34
N GLY A 314 32.10 12.64 -2.58
CA GLY A 314 31.60 12.50 -1.21
C GLY A 314 30.23 11.81 -1.15
N SER A 315 29.82 11.40 0.04
CA SER A 315 28.56 10.66 0.23
C SER A 315 27.35 11.55 -0.08
N SER A 316 27.43 12.84 0.24
CA SER A 316 26.41 13.84 -0.09
C SER A 316 26.15 13.98 -1.59
N LEU A 317 27.21 14.05 -2.41
CA LEU A 317 27.07 14.13 -3.86
C LEU A 317 26.54 12.83 -4.46
N THR A 318 27.01 11.68 -3.96
CA THR A 318 26.45 10.37 -4.31
C THR A 318 24.94 10.31 -4.03
N GLY A 319 24.54 10.76 -2.84
CA GLY A 319 23.14 10.88 -2.44
C GLY A 319 22.34 11.78 -3.38
N GLY A 320 22.89 12.94 -3.75
CA GLY A 320 22.26 13.86 -4.70
C GLY A 320 22.00 13.26 -6.08
N PHE A 321 22.97 12.52 -6.64
CA PHE A 321 22.78 11.85 -7.92
C PHE A 321 21.71 10.75 -7.84
N MET A 322 21.72 9.96 -6.76
CA MET A 322 20.69 8.94 -6.52
C MET A 322 19.31 9.56 -6.38
N SER A 323 19.19 10.68 -5.67
CA SER A 323 17.94 11.41 -5.52
C SER A 323 17.38 11.88 -6.86
N LEU A 324 18.21 12.49 -7.72
CA LEU A 324 17.77 13.00 -9.02
C LEU A 324 17.14 11.91 -9.91
N PHE A 325 17.67 10.69 -9.85
CA PHE A 325 17.15 9.55 -10.61
C PHE A 325 15.67 9.25 -10.29
N PHE A 326 15.26 9.35 -9.03
CA PHE A 326 13.89 9.07 -8.59
C PHE A 326 12.96 10.29 -8.58
N GLY A 327 13.50 11.50 -8.66
CA GLY A 327 12.72 12.74 -8.66
C GLY A 327 11.69 12.83 -9.79
N VAL A 328 12.05 12.38 -11.00
CA VAL A 328 11.15 12.35 -12.16
C VAL A 328 9.94 11.44 -11.91
N GLY A 329 10.14 10.36 -11.16
CA GLY A 329 9.09 9.40 -10.83
C GLY A 329 7.97 9.99 -9.99
N ILE A 330 8.22 11.04 -9.21
CA ILE A 330 7.20 11.65 -8.34
C ILE A 330 6.04 12.19 -9.19
N VAL A 331 6.36 12.92 -10.26
CA VAL A 331 5.36 13.47 -11.19
C VAL A 331 4.78 12.37 -12.08
N GLY A 332 5.64 11.45 -12.55
CA GLY A 332 5.23 10.34 -13.41
C GLY A 332 4.15 9.45 -12.79
N GLN A 333 4.28 9.10 -11.51
CA GLN A 333 3.28 8.26 -10.82
C GLN A 333 1.92 8.95 -10.70
N TYR A 334 1.92 10.23 -10.34
CA TYR A 334 0.67 11.00 -10.23
C TYR A 334 -0.03 11.11 -11.59
N LEU A 335 0.71 11.47 -12.64
CA LEU A 335 0.16 11.60 -13.99
C LEU A 335 -0.32 10.25 -14.53
N GLY A 336 0.43 9.17 -14.29
CA GLY A 336 0.05 7.83 -14.71
C GLY A 336 -1.26 7.38 -14.04
N GLY A 337 -1.39 7.60 -12.73
CA GLY A 337 -2.63 7.31 -12.01
C GLY A 337 -3.82 8.15 -12.51
N TRP A 338 -3.59 9.43 -12.79
CA TRP A 338 -4.63 10.29 -13.37
C TRP A 338 -5.04 9.84 -14.77
N LEU A 339 -4.09 9.56 -15.66
CA LEU A 339 -4.38 9.08 -17.01
C LEU A 339 -5.15 7.75 -16.98
N SER A 340 -4.78 6.83 -16.08
CA SER A 340 -5.47 5.55 -15.93
C SER A 340 -6.96 5.71 -15.66
N ASP A 341 -7.35 6.68 -14.82
CA ASP A 341 -8.76 6.93 -14.50
C ASP A 341 -9.54 7.68 -15.60
N ASN A 342 -8.85 8.27 -16.58
CA ASN A 342 -9.45 9.12 -17.63
C ASN A 342 -9.39 8.51 -19.03
N MET A 343 -8.73 7.36 -19.20
CA MET A 343 -8.60 6.65 -20.47
C MET A 343 -9.48 5.39 -20.58
N GLU A 344 -10.21 5.03 -19.51
CA GLU A 344 -11.27 3.99 -19.52
C GLU A 344 -12.64 4.60 -19.85
#